data_AF-A0A915LPY8-F1
#
_entry.id   AF-A0A915LPY8-F1
#
_cell.length_a   1.000
_cell.length_b   1.000
_cell.length_c   1.000
_cell.angle_alpha   90.00
_cell.angle_beta   90.00
_cell.angle_gamma   90.00
#
_symmetry.space_group_name_H-M   'P 1'
#
loop_
_entity.id
_entity.type
_entity.pdbx_description
1 polymer ?
#
loop_
_entity_poly.entity_id
_entity_poly.type
_entity_poly.pdbx_seq_one_letter_code
_entity_poly.pdbx_strand_id
1 'polypeptide(L)'
;AWNTFGIIKSLNDSNDECSIEINFHDSSIHHEIIMDNSRSKYVYGSIGADIIALASKKNSNGESVLFVNHVTCWDHDARQWTQTMDEGEQIEGLCIGKNFIAIATNLRFLRVFTSGGTQRFVFSIPGHFHTICAHGSKLAVAYATGAVLVITDDDYEHQLAVNVYKVNSLFGECELSLEYTIPLAMSLYSKLQWLNFSNFGNLVSMDDECNIRIYLQAKGVWIPVLLGMDLLKNPDDDYIWPIALCELPNAYFRYFYCRNSKHPPVNKSSLPTNTTSLKIPFINPTSEKGKLEAELMIIELQRFIHQQSDLIRPEHLVDAEQLTNNYIANLMKLFSVSCKMNRENRAVEIAHRSINSKIVQGLCNYAAKIQRPVLSEKVAAIGRERLQAIENEKNKEDETTQFKRKIHPSLPSSSSSINEIRSPTIAPSKILVAKRKTPSSLFTSTTSNSVDSGKDISKMRTIDENVEPIENLKDGFTDSETNGKEHDDQIIENASIPSDGEDDEQGELNTSIASSALGSALLSDSFLLDSSPANNPFKAIIKN
;
A
#
# COMPACT_ATOMS: atom_id res chain seq x y z
N ALA A 1 15.20 -14.11 -3.09
CA ALA A 1 14.05 -13.33 -2.57
C ALA A 1 14.10 -13.31 -1.05
N TRP A 2 13.76 -12.18 -0.41
CA TRP A 2 13.68 -12.07 1.05
C TRP A 2 12.47 -11.22 1.41
N ASN A 3 11.51 -11.78 2.14
CA ASN A 3 10.33 -11.05 2.59
C ASN A 3 9.98 -11.42 4.04
N THR A 4 8.75 -11.12 4.48
CA THR A 4 8.26 -11.38 5.84
C THR A 4 8.06 -12.85 6.17
N PHE A 5 8.02 -13.75 5.18
CA PHE A 5 7.79 -15.19 5.39
C PHE A 5 9.07 -16.00 5.40
N GLY A 6 10.07 -15.59 4.61
CA GLY A 6 11.34 -16.30 4.57
C GLY A 6 12.30 -15.78 3.52
N ILE A 7 13.24 -16.65 3.16
CA ILE A 7 14.37 -16.39 2.30
C ILE A 7 14.49 -17.50 1.27
N ILE A 8 14.70 -17.12 0.01
CA ILE A 8 15.12 -18.01 -1.08
C ILE A 8 16.47 -17.51 -1.59
N LYS A 9 17.50 -18.34 -1.47
CA LYS A 9 18.86 -18.11 -1.96
C LYS A 9 19.13 -19.02 -3.16
N SER A 10 19.81 -18.50 -4.17
CA SER A 10 20.44 -19.31 -5.21
C SER A 10 21.93 -19.27 -4.97
N LEU A 11 22.56 -20.43 -4.90
CA LEU A 11 24.00 -20.60 -4.75
C LEU A 11 24.54 -21.20 -6.04
N ASN A 12 25.58 -20.60 -6.59
CA ASN A 12 26.27 -21.11 -7.77
C ASN A 12 27.71 -21.40 -7.34
N ASP A 13 28.15 -22.65 -7.48
CA ASP A 13 29.53 -23.01 -7.28
C ASP A 13 30.33 -22.86 -8.59
N SER A 14 31.64 -22.74 -8.45
CA SER A 14 32.65 -22.71 -9.49
C SER A 14 32.61 -23.90 -10.47
N ASN A 15 31.98 -25.01 -10.09
CA ASN A 15 31.82 -26.22 -10.90
C ASN A 15 30.50 -26.27 -11.70
N ASP A 16 29.81 -25.13 -11.89
CA ASP A 16 28.47 -25.04 -12.49
C ASP A 16 27.34 -25.78 -11.73
N GLU A 17 27.63 -26.29 -10.53
CA GLU A 17 26.60 -26.79 -9.62
C GLU A 17 25.82 -25.60 -9.04
N CYS A 18 24.52 -25.57 -9.31
CA CYS A 18 23.63 -24.54 -8.85
C CYS A 18 22.61 -25.15 -7.89
N SER A 19 22.45 -24.59 -6.70
CA SER A 19 21.47 -25.03 -5.72
C SER A 19 20.59 -23.87 -5.26
N ILE A 20 19.38 -24.21 -4.81
CA ILE A 20 18.45 -23.27 -4.19
C ILE A 20 18.22 -23.70 -2.74
N GLU A 21 18.41 -22.76 -1.82
CA GLU A 21 18.12 -22.92 -0.40
C GLU A 21 16.91 -22.07 -0.03
N ILE A 22 15.89 -22.69 0.57
CA ILE A 22 14.65 -22.04 0.98
C ILE A 22 14.48 -22.23 2.48
N ASN A 23 14.31 -21.10 3.18
CA ASN A 23 14.17 -21.06 4.62
C ASN A 23 12.96 -20.19 5.00
N PHE A 24 12.02 -20.75 5.75
CA PHE A 24 10.98 -19.96 6.42
C PHE A 24 11.55 -19.32 7.67
N HIS A 25 11.14 -18.09 7.99
CA HIS A 25 11.51 -17.46 9.26
C HIS A 25 10.90 -18.19 10.46
N ASP A 26 9.72 -18.78 10.26
CA ASP A 26 9.08 -19.69 11.23
C ASP A 26 9.36 -21.14 10.83
N SER A 27 10.29 -21.77 11.56
CA SER A 27 10.71 -23.15 11.32
C SER A 27 9.63 -24.18 11.66
N SER A 28 8.53 -23.78 12.31
CA SER A 28 7.37 -24.67 12.55
C SER A 28 6.55 -24.93 11.28
N ILE A 29 6.67 -24.06 10.26
CA ILE A 29 5.97 -24.20 8.98
C ILE A 29 6.62 -25.33 8.16
N HIS A 30 7.93 -25.25 7.94
CA HIS A 30 8.71 -26.26 7.26
C HIS A 30 10.20 -26.11 7.58
N HIS A 31 10.93 -27.23 7.59
CA HIS A 31 12.39 -27.23 7.68
C HIS A 31 13.03 -26.64 6.41
N GLU A 32 14.33 -26.36 6.47
CA GLU A 32 15.09 -25.89 5.29
C GLU A 32 14.90 -26.84 4.10
N ILE A 33 14.64 -26.28 2.92
CA ILE A 33 14.52 -27.03 1.67
C ILE A 33 15.72 -26.67 0.79
N ILE A 34 16.46 -27.69 0.37
CA ILE A 34 17.58 -27.58 -0.58
C ILE A 34 17.20 -28.30 -1.86
N MET A 35 17.33 -27.62 -3.00
CA MET A 35 17.02 -28.18 -4.31
C MET A 35 18.16 -27.96 -5.29
N ASP A 36 18.39 -28.94 -6.16
CA ASP A 36 19.27 -28.76 -7.33
C ASP A 36 18.60 -27.83 -8.35
N ASN A 37 19.35 -26.84 -8.80
CA ASN A 37 18.95 -25.85 -9.79
C ASN A 37 19.84 -25.89 -11.05
N SER A 38 20.75 -26.86 -11.16
CA SER A 38 21.68 -27.00 -12.29
C SER A 38 20.94 -27.21 -13.62
N ARG A 39 19.87 -28.00 -13.60
CA ARG A 39 19.03 -28.27 -14.78
C ARG A 39 17.90 -27.25 -14.97
N SER A 40 17.18 -26.96 -13.89
CA SER A 40 15.94 -26.17 -13.93
C SER A 40 16.19 -24.68 -14.17
N LYS A 41 17.35 -24.17 -13.73
CA LYS A 41 17.78 -22.77 -13.90
C LYS A 41 16.68 -21.76 -13.54
N TYR A 42 16.02 -21.98 -12.41
CA TYR A 42 15.08 -21.02 -11.85
C TYR A 42 15.82 -19.73 -11.50
N VAL A 43 15.24 -18.60 -11.91
CA VAL A 43 15.80 -17.24 -11.72
C VAL A 43 14.83 -16.31 -11.00
N TYR A 44 13.56 -16.70 -10.89
CA TYR A 44 12.55 -16.03 -10.09
C TYR A 44 12.16 -16.91 -8.91
N GLY A 45 11.89 -16.28 -7.77
CA GLY A 45 11.41 -16.99 -6.59
C GLY A 45 10.55 -16.10 -5.71
N SER A 46 9.47 -16.66 -5.18
CA SER A 46 8.59 -16.02 -4.21
C SER A 46 8.25 -17.02 -3.10
N ILE A 47 8.10 -16.53 -1.88
CA ILE A 47 7.72 -17.32 -0.70
C ILE A 47 6.54 -16.64 -0.01
N GLY A 48 5.47 -17.39 0.22
CA GLY A 48 4.28 -16.97 0.96
C GLY A 48 4.25 -17.58 2.36
N ALA A 49 3.08 -17.56 3.00
CA ALA A 49 2.88 -18.17 4.32
C ALA A 49 3.15 -19.68 4.30
N ASP A 50 2.75 -20.36 3.24
CA ASP A 50 2.82 -21.82 3.12
C ASP A 50 3.09 -22.30 1.68
N ILE A 51 3.33 -21.38 0.75
CA ILE A 51 3.59 -21.68 -0.66
C ILE A 51 4.97 -21.16 -1.04
N ILE A 52 5.70 -21.97 -1.78
CA ILE A 52 6.92 -21.58 -2.46
C ILE A 52 6.66 -21.65 -3.96
N ALA A 53 7.09 -20.64 -4.70
CA ALA A 53 7.02 -20.64 -6.15
C ALA A 53 8.39 -20.24 -6.72
N LEU A 54 8.83 -20.96 -7.75
CA LEU A 54 10.06 -20.72 -8.49
C LEU A 54 9.73 -20.67 -9.98
N ALA A 55 10.45 -19.86 -10.75
CA ALA A 55 10.27 -19.84 -12.20
C ALA A 55 11.58 -19.65 -12.97
N SER A 56 11.67 -20.30 -14.12
CA SER A 56 12.81 -20.23 -15.04
C SER A 56 12.47 -19.38 -16.26
N LYS A 57 13.48 -18.68 -16.79
CA LYS A 57 13.41 -18.11 -18.14
C LYS A 57 13.62 -19.20 -19.18
N LYS A 58 13.17 -18.95 -20.41
CA LYS A 58 13.54 -19.77 -21.56
C LYS A 58 15.07 -19.75 -21.69
N ASN A 59 15.71 -20.91 -21.58
CA ASN A 59 17.16 -21.04 -21.78
C ASN A 59 17.44 -21.70 -23.15
N SER A 60 18.69 -21.74 -23.59
CA SER A 60 19.05 -22.24 -24.93
C SER A 60 18.57 -23.67 -25.23
N ASN A 61 18.29 -24.47 -24.20
CA ASN A 61 17.89 -25.87 -24.30
C ASN A 61 16.57 -26.17 -23.54
N GLY A 62 15.81 -25.16 -23.09
CA GLY A 62 14.82 -25.35 -22.02
C GLY A 62 13.64 -24.41 -22.08
N GLU A 63 12.50 -24.95 -21.67
CA GLU A 63 11.21 -24.27 -21.60
C GLU A 63 11.17 -23.31 -20.40
N SER A 64 10.33 -22.27 -20.46
CA SER A 64 10.04 -21.46 -19.28
C SER A 64 9.07 -22.22 -18.39
N VAL A 65 9.44 -22.45 -17.14
CA VAL A 65 8.73 -23.35 -16.23
C VAL A 65 8.42 -22.64 -14.92
N LEU A 66 7.18 -22.77 -14.46
CA LEU A 66 6.73 -22.42 -13.12
C LEU A 66 6.70 -23.69 -12.25
N PHE A 67 7.40 -23.70 -11.13
CA PHE A 67 7.33 -24.74 -10.10
C PHE A 67 6.71 -24.17 -8.83
N VAL A 68 5.80 -24.92 -8.21
CA VAL A 68 5.14 -24.53 -6.97
C VAL A 68 5.13 -25.69 -5.98
N ASN A 69 5.38 -25.37 -4.71
CA ASN A 69 5.32 -26.29 -3.58
C ASN A 69 4.43 -25.68 -2.48
N HIS A 70 3.24 -26.23 -2.29
CA HIS A 70 2.32 -25.87 -1.20
C HIS A 70 2.64 -26.73 0.03
N VAL A 71 3.58 -26.29 0.87
CA VAL A 71 4.22 -27.15 1.88
C VAL A 71 3.27 -27.68 2.95
N THR A 72 2.17 -26.98 3.21
CA THR A 72 1.12 -27.36 4.18
C THR A 72 -0.05 -28.13 3.56
N CYS A 73 -0.02 -28.42 2.25
CA CYS A 73 -1.07 -29.17 1.59
C CYS A 73 -1.25 -30.55 2.24
N TRP A 74 -2.51 -30.91 2.54
CA TRP A 74 -2.88 -32.20 3.13
C TRP A 74 -2.68 -33.37 2.16
N ASP A 75 -2.79 -33.12 0.86
CA ASP A 75 -2.46 -34.07 -0.19
C ASP A 75 -0.95 -34.02 -0.45
N HIS A 76 -0.20 -34.76 0.38
CA HIS A 76 1.26 -34.72 0.38
C HIS A 76 1.89 -35.14 -0.95
N ASP A 77 1.22 -36.01 -1.72
CA ASP A 77 1.70 -36.48 -3.01
C ASP A 77 1.48 -35.45 -4.13
N ALA A 78 0.46 -34.58 -3.98
CA ALA A 78 0.12 -33.53 -4.95
C ALA A 78 0.49 -32.10 -4.49
N ARG A 79 1.27 -31.96 -3.42
CA ARG A 79 1.68 -30.64 -2.89
C ARG A 79 2.62 -29.87 -3.82
N GLN A 80 3.27 -30.58 -4.75
CA GLN A 80 4.17 -30.00 -5.75
C GLN A 80 3.56 -30.13 -7.13
N TRP A 81 3.62 -29.06 -7.91
CA TRP A 81 3.20 -29.08 -9.30
C TRP A 81 4.07 -28.15 -10.14
N THR A 82 4.01 -28.36 -11.45
CA THR A 82 4.81 -27.63 -12.43
C THR A 82 3.96 -27.27 -13.63
N GLN A 83 4.18 -26.08 -14.19
CA GLN A 83 3.54 -25.62 -15.42
C GLN A 83 4.61 -25.10 -16.38
N THR A 84 4.74 -25.76 -17.52
CA THR A 84 5.53 -25.28 -18.65
C THR A 84 4.74 -24.24 -19.44
N MET A 85 5.39 -23.15 -19.84
CA MET A 85 4.81 -22.11 -20.71
C MET A 85 4.78 -22.56 -22.17
N ASP A 86 3.84 -22.01 -22.95
CA ASP A 86 3.72 -22.29 -24.38
C ASP A 86 4.95 -21.80 -25.17
N GLU A 87 5.08 -22.28 -26.41
CA GLU A 87 6.20 -21.90 -27.27
C GLU A 87 6.26 -20.37 -27.48
N GLY A 88 7.39 -19.77 -27.11
CA GLY A 88 7.62 -18.33 -27.26
C GLY A 88 7.19 -17.49 -26.07
N GLU A 89 6.49 -18.07 -25.09
CA GLU A 89 6.17 -17.43 -23.83
C GLU A 89 7.25 -17.69 -22.78
N GLN A 90 7.66 -16.63 -22.08
CA GLN A 90 8.61 -16.70 -20.97
C GLN A 90 8.10 -15.90 -19.77
N ILE A 91 8.31 -16.43 -18.57
CA ILE A 91 7.99 -15.75 -17.32
C ILE A 91 8.99 -14.59 -17.11
N GLU A 92 8.47 -13.43 -16.76
CA GLU A 92 9.21 -12.20 -16.46
C GLU A 92 9.00 -11.71 -15.02
N GLY A 93 7.90 -12.12 -14.37
CA GLY A 93 7.61 -11.80 -12.98
C GLY A 93 6.80 -12.89 -12.29
N LEU A 94 6.92 -12.98 -10.97
CA LEU A 94 6.28 -13.99 -10.13
C LEU A 94 5.94 -13.40 -8.77
N CYS A 95 4.71 -13.63 -8.29
CA CYS A 95 4.33 -13.34 -6.91
C CYS A 95 3.32 -14.36 -6.37
N ILE A 96 3.22 -14.42 -5.05
CA ILE A 96 2.27 -15.28 -4.32
C ILE A 96 1.31 -14.39 -3.53
N GLY A 97 0.01 -14.56 -3.76
CA GLY A 97 -1.04 -14.04 -2.90
C GLY A 97 -1.51 -15.10 -1.89
N LYS A 98 -2.59 -14.83 -1.16
CA LYS A 98 -3.07 -15.73 -0.10
C LYS A 98 -3.44 -17.14 -0.61
N ASN A 99 -4.15 -17.21 -1.73
CA ASN A 99 -4.66 -18.47 -2.31
C ASN A 99 -4.37 -18.57 -3.82
N PHE A 100 -3.41 -17.79 -4.32
CA PHE A 100 -3.12 -17.74 -5.74
C PHE A 100 -1.64 -17.46 -6.00
N ILE A 101 -1.18 -17.90 -7.17
CA ILE A 101 0.12 -17.58 -7.73
C ILE A 101 -0.14 -16.79 -9.01
N ALA A 102 0.59 -15.69 -9.21
CA ALA A 102 0.49 -14.91 -10.44
C ALA A 102 1.86 -14.78 -11.10
N ILE A 103 1.88 -14.90 -12.43
CA ILE A 103 3.05 -14.69 -13.26
C ILE A 103 2.75 -13.65 -14.33
N ALA A 104 3.75 -12.82 -14.62
CA ALA A 104 3.77 -11.95 -15.79
C ALA A 104 4.70 -12.56 -16.84
N THR A 105 4.37 -12.41 -18.13
CA THR A 105 5.16 -12.98 -19.23
C THR A 105 5.55 -11.93 -20.27
N ASN A 106 6.54 -12.25 -21.12
CA ASN A 106 7.00 -11.41 -22.23
C ASN A 106 5.92 -11.05 -23.25
N LEU A 107 4.88 -11.88 -23.35
CA LEU A 107 3.69 -11.62 -24.18
C LEU A 107 2.75 -10.59 -23.53
N ARG A 108 3.17 -9.99 -22.41
CA ARG A 108 2.36 -9.13 -21.55
C ARG A 108 1.12 -9.83 -21.04
N PHE A 109 1.17 -11.15 -20.86
CA PHE A 109 0.09 -11.86 -20.19
C PHE A 109 0.35 -11.89 -18.70
N LEU A 110 -0.70 -11.64 -17.93
CA LEU A 110 -0.78 -11.96 -16.53
C LEU A 110 -1.61 -13.23 -16.37
N ARG A 111 -0.98 -14.29 -15.87
CA ARG A 111 -1.61 -15.59 -15.63
C ARG A 111 -1.74 -15.84 -14.13
N VAL A 112 -2.90 -16.26 -13.68
CA VAL A 112 -3.21 -16.54 -12.27
C VAL A 112 -3.61 -18.00 -12.10
N PHE A 113 -2.98 -18.65 -11.13
CA PHE A 113 -3.18 -20.04 -10.74
C PHE A 113 -3.71 -20.11 -9.30
N THR A 114 -4.49 -21.13 -8.98
CA THR A 114 -4.76 -21.49 -7.57
C THR A 114 -3.51 -22.08 -6.92
N SER A 115 -3.48 -22.15 -5.58
CA SER A 115 -2.39 -22.82 -4.84
C SER A 115 -2.14 -24.26 -5.29
N GLY A 116 -3.19 -24.96 -5.74
CA GLY A 116 -3.13 -26.34 -6.26
C GLY A 116 -2.88 -26.46 -7.77
N GLY A 117 -2.56 -25.37 -8.48
CA GLY A 117 -2.13 -25.41 -9.88
C GLY A 117 -3.23 -25.30 -10.94
N THR A 118 -4.48 -25.04 -10.54
CA THR A 118 -5.55 -24.77 -11.51
C THR A 118 -5.38 -23.39 -12.13
N GLN A 119 -5.31 -23.30 -13.46
CA GLN A 119 -5.35 -22.04 -14.20
C GLN A 119 -6.71 -21.35 -14.03
N ARG A 120 -6.72 -20.07 -13.68
CA ARG A 120 -7.95 -19.31 -13.43
C ARG A 120 -8.12 -18.13 -14.37
N PHE A 121 -7.14 -17.22 -14.41
CA PHE A 121 -7.25 -15.97 -15.15
C PHE A 121 -6.06 -15.77 -16.07
N VAL A 122 -6.32 -15.26 -17.28
CA VAL A 122 -5.31 -14.79 -18.22
C VAL A 122 -5.79 -13.46 -18.79
N PHE A 123 -5.00 -12.41 -18.65
CA PHE A 123 -5.35 -11.08 -19.16
C PHE A 123 -4.09 -10.28 -19.49
N SER A 124 -4.23 -9.21 -20.27
CA SER A 124 -3.09 -8.43 -20.76
C SER A 124 -2.66 -7.33 -19.79
N ILE A 125 -1.35 -7.15 -19.67
CA ILE A 125 -0.69 -6.01 -19.03
C ILE A 125 -0.68 -4.86 -20.04
N PRO A 126 -1.18 -3.65 -19.70
CA PRO A 126 -1.36 -2.58 -20.69
C PRO A 126 -0.07 -2.04 -21.31
N GLY A 127 1.05 -2.13 -20.60
CA GLY A 127 2.34 -1.59 -21.01
C GLY A 127 3.51 -2.54 -20.76
N HIS A 128 4.72 -2.02 -20.86
CA HIS A 128 5.93 -2.80 -20.59
C HIS A 128 5.99 -3.17 -19.10
N PHE A 129 6.00 -4.47 -18.82
CA PHE A 129 6.06 -5.00 -17.46
C PHE A 129 7.30 -4.51 -16.71
N HIS A 130 7.13 -4.13 -15.45
CA HIS A 130 8.24 -3.76 -14.55
C HIS A 130 8.35 -4.72 -13.38
N THR A 131 7.31 -4.80 -12.53
CA THR A 131 7.31 -5.66 -11.36
C THR A 131 5.90 -6.05 -10.94
N ILE A 132 5.80 -7.10 -10.12
CA ILE A 132 4.55 -7.65 -9.62
C ILE A 132 4.68 -7.98 -8.13
N CYS A 133 3.64 -7.70 -7.35
CA CYS A 133 3.57 -8.09 -5.95
C CYS A 133 2.13 -8.39 -5.54
N ALA A 134 1.95 -9.10 -4.42
CA ALA A 134 0.64 -9.49 -3.94
C ALA A 134 0.57 -9.48 -2.40
N HIS A 135 -0.63 -9.25 -1.88
CA HIS A 135 -0.93 -9.30 -0.45
C HIS A 135 -2.38 -9.69 -0.24
N GLY A 136 -2.64 -10.75 0.52
CA GLY A 136 -4.01 -11.22 0.70
C GLY A 136 -4.62 -11.61 -0.64
N SER A 137 -5.77 -11.02 -0.98
CA SER A 137 -6.41 -11.14 -2.30
C SER A 137 -6.01 -10.05 -3.29
N LYS A 138 -5.13 -9.11 -2.93
CA LYS A 138 -4.70 -8.02 -3.82
C LYS A 138 -3.50 -8.44 -4.65
N LEU A 139 -3.50 -8.04 -5.92
CA LEU A 139 -2.43 -8.23 -6.89
C LEU A 139 -2.09 -6.90 -7.53
N ALA A 140 -0.85 -6.45 -7.42
CA ALA A 140 -0.36 -5.22 -8.02
C ALA A 140 0.62 -5.51 -9.16
N VAL A 141 0.42 -4.85 -10.29
CA VAL A 141 1.29 -4.94 -11.47
C VAL A 141 1.73 -3.54 -11.85
N ALA A 142 3.04 -3.28 -11.77
CA ALA A 142 3.64 -2.05 -12.28
C ALA A 142 4.08 -2.23 -13.73
N TYR A 143 3.80 -1.23 -14.54
CA TYR A 143 4.15 -1.20 -15.96
C TYR A 143 4.44 0.22 -16.42
N ALA A 144 5.24 0.35 -17.49
CA ALA A 144 5.47 1.64 -18.13
C ALA A 144 4.23 2.10 -18.89
N THR A 145 3.90 3.36 -18.71
CA THR A 145 2.85 4.09 -19.42
C THR A 145 3.48 5.14 -20.30
N GLY A 146 2.91 5.36 -21.49
CA GLY A 146 3.30 6.47 -22.35
C GLY A 146 4.73 6.38 -22.91
N ALA A 147 5.24 7.53 -23.31
CA ALA A 147 6.60 7.70 -23.83
C ALA A 147 7.60 7.98 -22.70
N VAL A 148 8.87 7.72 -22.96
CA VAL A 148 9.98 8.08 -22.07
C VAL A 148 10.30 9.56 -22.27
N LEU A 149 10.37 10.32 -21.18
CA LEU A 149 10.96 11.66 -21.24
C LEU A 149 12.47 11.52 -21.17
N VAL A 150 13.17 11.89 -22.23
CA VAL A 150 14.64 11.83 -22.29
C VAL A 150 15.15 13.26 -22.32
N ILE A 151 15.94 13.64 -21.31
CA ILE A 151 16.60 14.95 -21.24
C ILE A 151 18.05 14.80 -21.70
N THR A 152 18.74 13.79 -21.16
CA THR A 152 20.06 13.33 -21.59
C THR A 152 20.05 11.80 -21.72
N ASP A 153 21.10 11.21 -22.26
CA ASP A 153 21.20 9.75 -22.35
C ASP A 153 21.17 9.07 -20.97
N ASP A 154 21.62 9.79 -19.93
CA ASP A 154 21.61 9.33 -18.53
C ASP A 154 20.36 9.79 -17.76
N ASP A 155 19.78 10.94 -18.11
CA ASP A 155 18.59 11.52 -17.48
C ASP A 155 17.34 11.23 -18.31
N TYR A 156 16.71 10.10 -18.00
CA TYR A 156 15.44 9.71 -18.60
C TYR A 156 14.42 9.28 -17.54
N GLU A 157 13.15 9.59 -17.80
CA GLU A 157 12.04 9.29 -16.90
C GLU A 157 11.04 8.35 -17.58
N HIS A 158 10.79 7.21 -16.92
CA HIS A 158 9.71 6.32 -17.27
C HIS A 158 8.49 6.67 -16.42
N GLN A 159 7.39 7.06 -17.07
CA GLN A 159 6.12 7.17 -16.38
C GLN A 159 5.62 5.75 -16.07
N LEU A 160 5.53 5.38 -14.79
CA LEU A 160 5.01 4.09 -14.36
C LEU A 160 3.59 4.23 -13.81
N ALA A 161 2.75 3.24 -14.08
CA ALA A 161 1.48 3.07 -13.39
C ALA A 161 1.41 1.69 -12.75
N VAL A 162 0.58 1.59 -11.71
CA VAL A 162 0.27 0.32 -11.04
C VAL A 162 -1.21 0.04 -11.17
N ASN A 163 -1.54 -1.13 -11.69
CA ASN A 163 -2.90 -1.68 -11.61
C ASN A 163 -2.99 -2.57 -10.38
N VAL A 164 -4.00 -2.36 -9.55
CA VAL A 164 -4.30 -3.22 -8.40
C VAL A 164 -5.59 -3.97 -8.65
N TYR A 165 -5.50 -5.28 -8.66
CA TYR A 165 -6.62 -6.20 -8.86
C TYR A 165 -6.99 -6.88 -7.55
N LYS A 166 -8.27 -7.15 -7.36
CA LYS A 166 -8.77 -8.12 -6.40
C LYS A 166 -8.88 -9.46 -7.09
N VAL A 167 -8.25 -10.48 -6.50
CA VAL A 167 -8.17 -11.85 -7.01
C VAL A 167 -8.88 -12.77 -6.03
N ASN A 168 -10.00 -13.34 -6.49
CA ASN A 168 -10.65 -14.47 -5.82
C ASN A 168 -10.43 -15.74 -6.65
N SER A 169 -9.37 -16.50 -6.32
CA SER A 169 -9.00 -17.67 -7.10
C SER A 169 -9.89 -18.89 -6.84
N LEU A 170 -10.53 -18.98 -5.67
CA LEU A 170 -11.26 -20.19 -5.23
C LEU A 170 -12.77 -20.12 -5.46
N PHE A 171 -13.38 -18.94 -5.42
CA PHE A 171 -14.84 -18.79 -5.47
C PHE A 171 -15.27 -17.89 -6.63
N GLY A 172 -16.50 -18.08 -7.10
CA GLY A 172 -17.16 -17.21 -8.07
C GLY A 172 -16.88 -17.50 -9.56
N GLU A 173 -17.75 -16.95 -10.41
CA GLU A 173 -17.54 -16.83 -11.84
C GLU A 173 -16.55 -15.70 -12.11
N CYS A 174 -15.42 -16.00 -12.77
CA CYS A 174 -14.43 -15.04 -13.27
C CYS A 174 -14.22 -13.74 -12.44
N GLU A 175 -14.18 -13.81 -11.10
CA GLU A 175 -14.14 -12.63 -10.23
C GLU A 175 -12.70 -12.10 -10.10
N LEU A 176 -12.19 -11.56 -11.19
CA LEU A 176 -11.03 -10.69 -11.24
C LEU A 176 -11.55 -9.26 -11.49
N SER A 177 -11.31 -8.35 -10.53
CA SER A 177 -11.72 -6.95 -10.69
C SER A 177 -10.53 -6.02 -10.52
N LEU A 178 -10.30 -5.14 -11.48
CA LEU A 178 -9.43 -3.98 -11.30
C LEU A 178 -10.06 -3.07 -10.23
N GLU A 179 -9.41 -2.95 -9.07
CA GLU A 179 -9.88 -2.05 -8.02
C GLU A 179 -9.53 -0.60 -8.37
N TYR A 180 -8.30 -0.36 -8.83
CA TYR A 180 -7.82 0.96 -9.23
C TYR A 180 -6.53 0.89 -10.06
N THR A 181 -6.30 1.95 -10.84
CA THR A 181 -5.04 2.24 -11.54
C THR A 181 -4.50 3.55 -11.00
N ILE A 182 -3.21 3.59 -10.66
CA ILE A 182 -2.57 4.78 -10.10
C ILE A 182 -1.25 5.07 -10.83
N PRO A 183 -0.94 6.35 -11.11
CA PRO A 183 0.42 6.75 -11.46
C PRO A 183 1.33 6.55 -10.24
N LEU A 184 2.53 6.04 -10.47
CA LEU A 184 3.51 5.81 -9.42
C LEU A 184 4.29 7.10 -9.15
N ALA A 185 4.24 7.61 -7.92
CA ALA A 185 5.08 8.74 -7.52
C ALA A 185 6.53 8.26 -7.32
N MET A 186 7.46 8.89 -8.03
CA MET A 186 8.90 8.64 -7.95
C MET A 186 9.65 9.96 -7.79
N SER A 187 10.92 9.88 -7.39
CA SER A 187 11.84 11.02 -7.45
C SER A 187 12.17 11.35 -8.90
N LEU A 188 12.66 12.56 -9.16
CA LEU A 188 13.02 12.96 -10.52
C LEU A 188 14.14 12.05 -11.06
N TYR A 189 13.96 11.57 -12.30
CA TYR A 189 14.90 10.69 -13.01
C TYR A 189 15.25 9.38 -12.29
N SER A 190 14.46 9.01 -11.27
CA SER A 190 14.69 7.83 -10.46
C SER A 190 14.00 6.61 -11.04
N LYS A 191 14.48 5.42 -10.67
CA LYS A 191 13.93 4.13 -11.09
C LYS A 191 13.28 3.44 -9.91
N LEU A 192 12.16 2.75 -10.18
CA LEU A 192 11.52 1.90 -9.19
C LEU A 192 12.47 0.77 -8.76
N GLN A 193 12.78 0.69 -7.46
CA GLN A 193 13.62 -0.36 -6.89
C GLN A 193 12.80 -1.39 -6.11
N TRP A 194 11.68 -0.97 -5.51
CA TRP A 194 10.83 -1.85 -4.73
C TRP A 194 9.38 -1.41 -4.77
N LEU A 195 8.49 -2.37 -4.97
CA LEU A 195 7.05 -2.22 -4.86
C LEU A 195 6.51 -3.38 -4.06
N ASN A 196 5.73 -3.07 -3.03
CA ASN A 196 5.13 -4.09 -2.18
C ASN A 196 3.80 -3.60 -1.60
N PHE A 197 3.19 -4.43 -0.77
CA PHE A 197 2.14 -4.01 0.15
C PHE A 197 2.66 -3.96 1.57
N SER A 198 2.11 -3.05 2.35
CA SER A 198 2.31 -3.00 3.80
C SER A 198 1.52 -4.10 4.53
N ASN A 199 1.65 -4.18 5.86
CA ASN A 199 0.94 -5.17 6.65
C ASN A 199 -0.59 -4.96 6.70
N PHE A 200 -1.08 -3.79 6.33
CA PHE A 200 -2.52 -3.49 6.16
C PHE A 200 -2.96 -3.41 4.68
N GLY A 201 -2.11 -3.84 3.74
CA GLY A 201 -2.48 -3.96 2.33
C GLY A 201 -2.56 -2.62 1.60
N ASN A 202 -1.85 -1.59 2.06
CA ASN A 202 -1.59 -0.37 1.30
C ASN A 202 -0.38 -0.59 0.38
N LEU A 203 -0.42 0.01 -0.82
CA LEU A 203 0.75 -0.03 -1.71
C LEU A 203 1.90 0.79 -1.12
N VAL A 204 3.11 0.25 -1.20
CA VAL A 204 4.34 0.91 -0.78
C VAL A 204 5.38 0.81 -1.88
N SER A 205 6.16 1.87 -2.06
CA SER A 205 7.23 1.92 -3.05
C SER A 205 8.51 2.52 -2.48
N MET A 206 9.63 2.17 -3.12
CA MET A 206 10.93 2.80 -2.95
C MET A 206 11.60 2.91 -4.32
N ASP A 207 12.16 4.07 -4.63
CA ASP A 207 13.00 4.30 -5.81
C ASP A 207 14.50 4.19 -5.45
N ASP A 208 15.39 4.39 -6.43
CA ASP A 208 16.85 4.36 -6.22
C ASP A 208 17.42 5.55 -5.45
N GLU A 209 16.66 6.64 -5.34
CA GLU A 209 16.89 7.72 -4.36
C GLU A 209 16.47 7.33 -2.94
N CYS A 210 16.12 6.06 -2.70
CA CYS A 210 15.76 5.51 -1.41
C CYS A 210 14.56 6.23 -0.75
N ASN A 211 13.66 6.83 -1.52
CA ASN A 211 12.48 7.51 -0.98
C ASN A 211 11.31 6.54 -0.82
N ILE A 212 10.93 6.26 0.43
CA ILE A 212 9.86 5.32 0.75
C ILE A 212 8.53 6.04 0.83
N ARG A 213 7.53 5.54 0.08
CA ARG A 213 6.20 6.13 -0.04
C ARG A 213 5.11 5.10 0.25
N ILE A 214 4.00 5.55 0.84
CA ILE A 214 2.77 4.77 1.02
C ILE A 214 1.66 5.43 0.21
N TYR A 215 0.89 4.63 -0.53
CA TYR A 215 -0.30 5.11 -1.22
C TYR A 215 -1.54 4.93 -0.34
N LEU A 216 -2.25 6.03 -0.08
CA LEU A 216 -3.55 6.00 0.59
C LEU A 216 -4.68 5.98 -0.44
N GLN A 217 -5.18 4.79 -0.76
CA GLN A 217 -6.23 4.58 -1.77
C GLN A 217 -7.46 5.46 -1.56
N ALA A 218 -8.01 5.49 -0.35
CA ALA A 218 -9.21 6.28 -0.04
C ALA A 218 -8.97 7.82 -0.08
N LYS A 219 -7.72 8.26 -0.23
CA LYS A 219 -7.35 9.68 -0.39
C LYS A 219 -6.75 10.00 -1.77
N GLY A 220 -6.35 8.98 -2.55
CA GLY A 220 -5.76 9.18 -3.86
C GLY A 220 -4.35 9.79 -3.84
N VAL A 221 -3.60 9.64 -2.74
CA VAL A 221 -2.31 10.33 -2.56
C VAL A 221 -1.19 9.39 -2.14
N TRP A 222 0.01 9.65 -2.67
CA TRP A 222 1.26 9.08 -2.20
C TRP A 222 1.84 9.97 -1.11
N ILE A 223 2.17 9.37 0.04
CA ILE A 223 2.77 10.06 1.18
C ILE A 223 4.21 9.56 1.34
N PRO A 224 5.23 10.44 1.27
CA PRO A 224 6.58 10.07 1.66
C PRO A 224 6.62 9.85 3.17
N VAL A 225 7.07 8.68 3.59
CA VAL A 225 7.07 8.27 5.00
C VAL A 225 8.47 8.03 5.56
N LEU A 226 9.49 8.05 4.71
CA LEU A 226 10.89 7.95 5.11
C LEU A 226 11.79 8.37 3.95
N LEU A 227 12.76 9.25 4.22
CA LEU A 227 13.87 9.52 3.32
C LEU A 227 15.00 8.54 3.68
N GLY A 228 15.23 7.54 2.84
CA GLY A 228 16.20 6.48 3.12
C GLY A 228 17.66 6.93 3.07
N MET A 229 17.94 7.97 2.29
CA MET A 229 19.28 8.57 2.19
C MET A 229 19.78 9.10 3.55
N ASP A 230 18.88 9.62 4.40
CA ASP A 230 19.21 10.10 5.74
C ASP A 230 19.69 8.98 6.69
N LEU A 231 19.49 7.72 6.31
CA LEU A 231 19.92 6.56 7.09
C LEU A 231 21.32 6.09 6.72
N LEU A 232 21.84 6.53 5.57
CA LEU A 232 23.14 6.13 5.05
C LEU A 232 24.25 6.92 5.72
N LYS A 233 25.36 6.24 6.01
CA LYS A 233 26.60 6.85 6.49
C LYS A 233 27.40 7.42 5.32
N ASN A 234 27.49 6.66 4.24
CA ASN A 234 28.15 7.04 2.99
C ASN A 234 27.13 6.92 1.84
N PRO A 235 26.41 8.00 1.48
CA PRO A 235 25.35 7.93 0.47
C PRO A 235 25.79 7.47 -0.93
N ASP A 236 27.07 7.66 -1.28
CA ASP A 236 27.61 7.29 -2.59
C ASP A 236 27.86 5.78 -2.75
N ASP A 237 28.17 5.09 -1.65
CA ASP A 237 28.61 3.68 -1.64
C ASP A 237 27.63 2.74 -0.93
N ASP A 238 26.98 3.23 0.12
CA ASP A 238 26.06 2.45 0.95
C ASP A 238 24.65 2.46 0.36
N TYR A 239 23.85 1.45 0.72
CA TYR A 239 22.48 1.33 0.25
C TYR A 239 21.55 0.71 1.30
N ILE A 240 20.26 1.02 1.21
CA ILE A 240 19.23 0.37 2.01
C ILE A 240 18.45 -0.64 1.16
N TRP A 241 18.53 -1.93 1.51
CA TRP A 241 17.75 -2.96 0.84
C TRP A 241 16.40 -3.18 1.55
N PRO A 242 15.26 -2.87 0.91
CA PRO A 242 13.96 -2.92 1.56
C PRO A 242 13.50 -4.36 1.82
N ILE A 243 12.81 -4.57 2.95
CA ILE A 243 12.19 -5.85 3.30
C ILE A 243 10.68 -5.69 3.48
N ALA A 244 10.27 -4.79 4.38
CA ALA A 244 8.88 -4.60 4.74
C ALA A 244 8.62 -3.20 5.30
N LEU A 245 7.40 -2.73 5.13
CA LEU A 245 6.86 -1.57 5.81
C LEU A 245 5.64 -1.98 6.62
N CYS A 246 5.60 -1.58 7.88
CA CYS A 246 4.48 -1.83 8.77
C CYS A 246 3.97 -0.50 9.32
N GLU A 247 2.67 -0.23 9.20
CA GLU A 247 2.06 0.99 9.76
C GLU A 247 1.56 0.78 11.20
N LEU A 248 1.15 -0.44 11.53
CA LEU A 248 0.52 -0.80 12.79
C LEU A 248 1.04 -2.16 13.31
N PRO A 249 1.00 -2.42 14.63
CA PRO A 249 0.62 -1.49 15.70
C PRO A 249 1.70 -0.40 15.93
N ASN A 250 2.96 -0.71 15.63
CA ASN A 250 4.07 0.26 15.66
C ASN A 250 4.55 0.51 14.23
N ALA A 251 4.62 1.78 13.83
CA ALA A 251 5.05 2.17 12.49
C ALA A 251 6.58 1.99 12.34
N TYR A 252 7.01 1.12 11.44
CA TYR A 252 8.42 0.93 11.13
C TYR A 252 8.67 0.49 9.69
N PHE A 253 9.90 0.76 9.24
CA PHE A 253 10.47 0.24 8.02
C PHE A 253 11.62 -0.71 8.34
N ARG A 254 11.62 -1.88 7.71
CA ARG A 254 12.60 -2.95 7.91
C ARG A 254 13.45 -3.12 6.65
N TYR A 255 14.77 -3.15 6.83
CA TYR A 255 15.73 -3.16 5.73
C TYR A 255 17.06 -3.82 6.09
N PHE A 256 17.88 -4.15 5.09
CA PHE A 256 19.31 -4.39 5.29
C PHE A 256 20.09 -3.12 5.02
N TYR A 257 21.06 -2.84 5.87
CA TYR A 257 22.08 -1.85 5.58
C TYR A 257 23.20 -2.53 4.79
N CYS A 258 23.36 -2.14 3.53
CA CYS A 258 24.36 -2.68 2.63
C CYS A 258 25.53 -1.70 2.54
N ARG A 259 26.73 -2.13 2.94
CA ARG A 259 27.94 -1.31 2.84
C ARG A 259 28.62 -1.56 1.50
N ASN A 260 28.97 -0.50 0.79
CA ASN A 260 29.67 -0.55 -0.49
C ASN A 260 29.00 -1.53 -1.50
N SER A 261 27.68 -1.59 -1.48
CA SER A 261 26.88 -2.53 -2.28
C SER A 261 25.42 -2.12 -2.28
N LYS A 262 24.74 -2.31 -3.42
CA LYS A 262 23.29 -2.11 -3.54
C LYS A 262 22.46 -3.29 -3.05
N HIS A 263 23.07 -4.40 -2.66
CA HIS A 263 22.36 -5.60 -2.19
C HIS A 263 23.09 -6.30 -1.03
N PRO A 264 22.37 -7.03 -0.16
CA PRO A 264 22.97 -7.76 0.93
C PRO A 264 23.82 -8.96 0.40
N PRO A 265 24.89 -9.36 1.11
CA PRO A 265 25.71 -10.50 0.72
C PRO A 265 24.98 -11.84 0.98
N VAL A 266 24.92 -12.71 -0.03
CA VAL A 266 24.13 -13.96 0.00
C VAL A 266 24.74 -15.05 0.90
N ASN A 267 26.06 -15.01 1.12
CA ASN A 267 26.82 -16.04 1.83
C ASN A 267 26.69 -16.04 3.36
N LYS A 268 25.94 -15.09 3.95
CA LYS A 268 25.74 -15.00 5.40
C LYS A 268 24.37 -15.54 5.77
N SER A 269 24.36 -16.67 6.49
CA SER A 269 23.14 -17.34 6.97
C SER A 269 22.28 -16.43 7.88
N SER A 270 22.89 -15.46 8.56
CA SER A 270 22.18 -14.43 9.32
C SER A 270 22.75 -13.05 9.00
N LEU A 271 21.95 -12.22 8.33
CA LEU A 271 22.21 -10.80 8.15
C LEU A 271 21.35 -10.02 9.15
N PRO A 272 21.93 -9.08 9.92
CA PRO A 272 21.15 -8.28 10.83
C PRO A 272 20.18 -7.39 10.05
N THR A 273 18.88 -7.59 10.25
CA THR A 273 17.86 -6.66 9.77
C THR A 273 17.84 -5.43 10.65
N ASN A 274 17.80 -4.25 10.05
CA ASN A 274 17.59 -2.98 10.74
C ASN A 274 16.11 -2.61 10.70
N THR A 275 15.67 -1.91 11.74
CA THR A 275 14.32 -1.36 11.84
C THR A 275 14.44 0.10 12.21
N THR A 276 13.73 0.96 11.49
CA THR A 276 13.65 2.40 11.79
C THR A 276 12.20 2.85 11.84
N SER A 277 11.89 3.82 12.69
CA SER A 277 10.57 4.45 12.71
C SER A 277 10.34 5.26 11.44
N LEU A 278 9.08 5.32 11.00
CA LEU A 278 8.69 6.20 9.89
C LEU A 278 8.89 7.67 10.27
N LYS A 279 9.35 8.47 9.32
CA LYS A 279 9.63 9.91 9.45
C LYS A 279 9.18 10.63 8.19
N ILE A 280 8.06 11.34 8.28
CA ILE A 280 7.58 12.20 7.19
C ILE A 280 8.52 13.42 7.09
N PRO A 281 8.95 13.83 5.89
CA PRO A 281 9.91 14.92 5.69
C PRO A 281 9.28 16.31 5.94
N PHE A 282 9.04 16.64 7.20
CA PHE A 282 8.62 17.98 7.62
C PHE A 282 9.81 18.95 7.66
N ILE A 283 9.52 20.23 7.42
CA ILE A 283 10.48 21.32 7.56
C ILE A 283 10.82 21.54 9.04
N ASN A 284 12.09 21.83 9.34
CA ASN A 284 12.62 22.06 10.70
C ASN A 284 12.35 20.92 11.69
N PRO A 285 12.74 19.67 11.36
CA PRO A 285 12.44 18.48 12.17
C PRO A 285 13.23 18.43 13.50
N THR A 286 14.17 19.34 13.74
CA THR A 286 14.92 19.45 14.99
C THR A 286 14.15 20.21 16.07
N SER A 287 13.29 21.14 15.66
CA SER A 287 12.48 21.97 16.57
C SER A 287 11.41 21.14 17.30
N GLU A 288 11.10 21.49 18.56
CA GLU A 288 10.03 20.80 19.32
C GLU A 288 8.69 20.83 18.57
N LYS A 289 8.36 21.98 17.96
CA LYS A 289 7.17 22.15 17.11
C LYS A 289 7.20 21.19 15.90
N GLY A 290 8.26 21.21 15.11
CA GLY A 290 8.36 20.41 13.89
C GLY A 290 8.32 18.91 14.17
N LYS A 291 8.94 18.46 15.26
CA LYS A 291 8.85 17.07 15.74
C LYS A 291 7.40 16.65 16.02
N LEU A 292 6.68 17.48 16.79
CA LEU A 292 5.28 17.21 17.13
C LEU A 292 4.37 17.25 15.91
N GLU A 293 4.59 18.17 14.96
CA GLU A 293 3.82 18.24 13.70
C GLU A 293 3.99 16.97 12.85
N ALA A 294 5.24 16.51 12.69
CA ALA A 294 5.54 15.29 11.95
C ALA A 294 4.97 14.04 12.62
N GLU A 295 5.14 13.93 13.94
CA GLU A 295 4.62 12.80 14.73
C GLU A 295 3.08 12.77 14.68
N LEU A 296 2.41 13.92 14.77
CA LEU A 296 0.96 14.00 14.69
C LEU A 296 0.44 13.50 13.34
N MET A 297 1.13 13.82 12.24
CA MET A 297 0.75 13.33 10.90
C MET A 297 0.93 11.80 10.77
N ILE A 298 1.97 11.22 11.38
CA ILE A 298 2.11 9.76 11.46
C ILE A 298 0.96 9.15 12.27
N ILE A 299 0.58 9.72 13.42
CA ILE A 299 -0.52 9.21 14.23
C ILE A 299 -1.85 9.30 13.45
N GLU A 300 -2.09 10.38 12.71
CA GLU A 300 -3.26 10.51 11.85
C GLU A 300 -3.30 9.48 10.73
N LEU A 301 -2.15 9.23 10.08
CA LEU A 301 -1.99 8.17 9.09
C LEU A 301 -2.36 6.81 9.67
N GLN A 302 -1.79 6.46 10.83
CA GLN A 302 -2.07 5.20 11.52
C GLN A 302 -3.56 5.06 11.90
N ARG A 303 -4.17 6.12 12.44
CA ARG A 303 -5.60 6.15 12.77
C ARG A 303 -6.47 5.99 11.54
N PHE A 304 -6.11 6.63 10.44
CA PHE A 304 -6.84 6.51 9.18
C PHE A 304 -6.79 5.07 8.64
N ILE A 305 -5.61 4.46 8.60
CA ILE A 305 -5.44 3.08 8.15
C ILE A 305 -6.22 2.12 9.05
N HIS A 306 -6.14 2.31 10.36
CA HIS A 306 -6.90 1.53 11.34
C HIS A 306 -8.41 1.60 11.08
N GLN A 307 -8.96 2.79 10.86
CA GLN A 307 -10.38 2.99 10.57
C GLN A 307 -10.85 2.37 9.26
N GLN A 308 -9.95 2.23 8.27
CA GLN A 308 -10.25 1.58 6.99
C GLN A 308 -10.17 0.06 7.06
N SER A 309 -9.48 -0.50 8.06
CA SER A 309 -9.42 -1.95 8.25
C SER A 309 -10.77 -2.48 8.75
N ASP A 310 -11.23 -3.62 8.22
CA ASP A 310 -12.48 -4.26 8.65
C ASP A 310 -12.45 -4.47 10.17
N LEU A 311 -13.30 -3.73 10.89
CA LEU A 311 -13.33 -3.54 12.35
C LEU A 311 -13.65 -4.80 13.19
N ILE A 312 -13.47 -6.01 12.65
CA ILE A 312 -14.09 -7.24 13.17
C ILE A 312 -13.17 -8.02 14.13
N ARG A 313 -11.91 -7.61 14.37
CA ARG A 313 -11.03 -8.30 15.35
C ARG A 313 -10.85 -7.55 16.68
N PRO A 314 -10.96 -8.24 17.83
CA PRO A 314 -10.76 -7.64 19.16
C PRO A 314 -9.38 -6.99 19.34
N GLU A 315 -8.32 -7.55 18.75
CA GLU A 315 -6.97 -6.96 18.80
C GLU A 315 -6.91 -5.55 18.20
N HIS A 316 -7.71 -5.27 17.16
CA HIS A 316 -7.77 -3.95 16.57
C HIS A 316 -8.47 -2.92 17.49
N LEU A 317 -9.33 -3.33 18.42
CA LEU A 317 -9.98 -2.37 19.33
C LEU A 317 -8.99 -1.74 20.31
N VAL A 318 -8.03 -2.52 20.81
CA VAL A 318 -6.97 -2.05 21.73
C VAL A 318 -6.06 -1.04 21.02
N ASP A 319 -5.69 -1.35 19.76
CA ASP A 319 -4.91 -0.43 18.92
C ASP A 319 -5.65 0.91 18.72
N ALA A 320 -6.98 0.89 18.55
CA ALA A 320 -7.78 2.10 18.31
C ALA A 320 -7.72 3.09 19.49
N GLU A 321 -7.83 2.57 20.72
CA GLU A 321 -7.76 3.37 21.94
C GLU A 321 -6.36 3.92 22.14
N GLN A 322 -5.32 3.08 21.97
CA GLN A 322 -3.93 3.51 22.08
C GLN A 322 -3.59 4.62 21.06
N LEU A 323 -3.99 4.47 19.80
CA LEU A 323 -3.79 5.48 18.77
C LEU A 323 -4.54 6.79 19.11
N THR A 324 -5.73 6.67 19.69
CA THR A 324 -6.51 7.84 20.15
C THR A 324 -5.78 8.55 21.29
N ASN A 325 -5.26 7.81 22.28
CA ASN A 325 -4.51 8.39 23.39
C ASN A 325 -3.21 9.07 22.92
N ASN A 326 -2.47 8.44 21.99
CA ASN A 326 -1.30 9.02 21.35
C ASN A 326 -1.65 10.34 20.64
N TYR A 327 -2.76 10.36 19.90
CA TYR A 327 -3.26 11.55 19.23
C TYR A 327 -3.56 12.69 20.22
N ILE A 328 -4.28 12.39 21.31
CA ILE A 328 -4.62 13.35 22.35
C ILE A 328 -3.35 13.91 22.99
N ALA A 329 -2.42 13.05 23.39
CA ALA A 329 -1.19 13.44 24.05
C ALA A 329 -0.31 14.33 23.15
N ASN A 330 -0.15 13.95 21.88
CA ASN A 330 0.64 14.74 20.92
C ASN A 330 -0.03 16.10 20.63
N LEU A 331 -1.34 16.12 20.37
CA LEU A 331 -2.08 17.35 20.10
C LEU A 331 -2.03 18.33 21.28
N MET A 332 -2.18 17.84 22.51
CA MET A 332 -2.04 18.65 23.73
C MET A 332 -0.64 19.24 23.87
N LYS A 333 0.41 18.45 23.57
CA LYS A 333 1.80 18.95 23.58
C LYS A 333 1.99 20.04 22.53
N LEU A 334 1.54 19.82 21.29
CA LEU A 334 1.67 20.79 20.19
C LEU A 334 0.93 22.10 20.49
N PHE A 335 -0.28 22.00 21.08
CA PHE A 335 -1.02 23.16 21.57
C PHE A 335 -0.24 23.91 22.66
N SER A 336 0.32 23.19 23.64
CA SER A 336 1.09 23.79 24.73
C SER A 336 2.33 24.53 24.23
N VAL A 337 3.04 23.99 23.24
CA VAL A 337 4.22 24.64 22.62
C VAL A 337 3.80 25.95 21.96
N SER A 338 2.68 25.97 21.25
CA SER A 338 2.16 27.20 20.61
C SER A 338 1.77 28.25 21.65
N CYS A 339 1.20 27.84 22.79
CA CYS A 339 0.88 28.74 23.90
C CYS A 339 2.14 29.34 24.53
N LYS A 340 3.16 28.51 24.83
CA LYS A 340 4.45 28.96 25.40
C LYS A 340 5.16 29.96 24.48
N MET A 341 5.04 29.80 23.17
CA MET A 341 5.59 30.73 22.17
C MET A 341 4.73 31.99 21.95
N ASN A 342 3.68 32.22 22.75
CA ASN A 342 2.71 33.31 22.59
C ASN A 342 2.07 33.37 21.18
N ARG A 343 1.90 32.22 20.52
CA ARG A 343 1.23 32.11 19.21
C ARG A 343 -0.18 31.58 19.39
N GLU A 344 -1.03 32.37 20.05
CA GLU A 344 -2.39 31.95 20.45
C GLU A 344 -3.28 31.62 19.24
N ASN A 345 -3.19 32.36 18.13
CA ASN A 345 -3.95 32.02 16.92
C ASN A 345 -3.59 30.61 16.39
N ARG A 346 -2.29 30.27 16.38
CA ARG A 346 -1.83 28.92 16.02
C ARG A 346 -2.37 27.87 16.99
N ALA A 347 -2.43 28.19 18.28
CA ALA A 347 -3.03 27.30 19.27
C ALA A 347 -4.52 27.04 18.97
N VAL A 348 -5.28 28.06 18.56
CA VAL A 348 -6.67 27.90 18.10
C VAL A 348 -6.76 27.00 16.85
N GLU A 349 -5.90 27.19 15.85
CA GLU A 349 -5.82 26.32 14.67
C GLU A 349 -5.52 24.86 15.03
N ILE A 350 -4.61 24.63 15.98
CA ILE A 350 -4.34 23.29 16.51
C ILE A 350 -5.57 22.72 17.21
N ALA A 351 -6.31 23.53 17.97
CA ALA A 351 -7.54 23.09 18.63
C ALA A 351 -8.64 22.64 17.65
N HIS A 352 -8.68 23.21 16.44
CA HIS A 352 -9.58 22.75 15.37
C HIS A 352 -9.29 21.31 14.91
N ARG A 353 -8.10 20.76 15.20
CA ARG A 353 -7.79 19.34 14.93
C ARG A 353 -8.30 18.39 15.99
N SER A 354 -8.97 18.86 17.04
CA SER A 354 -9.63 17.97 18.00
C SER A 354 -10.56 17.00 17.26
N ILE A 355 -10.77 15.78 17.73
CA ILE A 355 -11.70 14.82 17.09
C ILE A 355 -12.97 14.58 17.91
N ASN A 356 -12.97 14.99 19.17
CA ASN A 356 -14.10 14.83 20.08
C ASN A 356 -14.12 15.98 21.10
N SER A 357 -15.22 16.08 21.84
CA SER A 357 -15.43 17.12 22.85
C SER A 357 -14.46 16.99 24.04
N LYS A 358 -14.01 15.79 24.39
CA LYS A 358 -13.06 15.56 25.48
C LYS A 358 -11.73 16.30 25.24
N ILE A 359 -11.23 16.26 24.00
CA ILE A 359 -10.00 16.98 23.64
C ILE A 359 -10.20 18.49 23.76
N VAL A 360 -11.30 19.01 23.21
CA VAL A 360 -11.60 20.46 23.28
C VAL A 360 -11.67 20.92 24.74
N GLN A 361 -12.32 20.14 25.60
CA GLN A 361 -12.37 20.41 27.04
C GLN A 361 -10.96 20.46 27.66
N GLY A 362 -10.11 19.48 27.34
CA GLY A 362 -8.73 19.43 27.83
C GLY A 362 -7.90 20.66 27.42
N LEU A 363 -8.02 21.08 26.16
CA LEU A 363 -7.35 22.27 25.63
C LEU A 363 -7.87 23.57 26.29
N CYS A 364 -9.19 23.66 26.48
CA CYS A 364 -9.82 24.79 27.18
C CYS A 364 -9.35 24.89 28.64
N ASN A 365 -9.31 23.76 29.36
CA ASN A 365 -8.82 23.69 30.74
C ASN A 365 -7.35 24.09 30.83
N TYR A 366 -6.53 23.67 29.86
CA TYR A 366 -5.13 24.08 29.79
C TYR A 366 -5.00 25.59 29.59
N ALA A 367 -5.72 26.18 28.63
CA ALA A 367 -5.71 27.62 28.36
C ALA A 367 -6.15 28.45 29.58
N ALA A 368 -7.19 28.00 30.29
CA ALA A 368 -7.63 28.61 31.54
C ALA A 368 -6.56 28.51 32.64
N LYS A 369 -5.91 27.35 32.78
CA LYS A 369 -4.84 27.11 33.77
C LYS A 369 -3.64 28.04 33.56
N ILE A 370 -3.26 28.32 32.32
CA ILE A 370 -2.17 29.27 32.00
C ILE A 370 -2.64 30.73 31.95
N GLN A 371 -3.85 31.03 32.45
CA GLN A 371 -4.43 32.37 32.56
C GLN A 371 -4.57 33.10 31.21
N ARG A 372 -4.96 32.38 30.14
CA ARG A 372 -5.25 32.96 28.81
C ARG A 372 -6.76 32.90 28.52
N PRO A 373 -7.58 33.83 29.04
CA PRO A 373 -9.04 33.75 28.96
C PRO A 373 -9.57 33.91 27.53
N VAL A 374 -8.95 34.76 26.70
CA VAL A 374 -9.36 34.96 25.30
C VAL A 374 -9.14 33.68 24.49
N LEU A 375 -7.96 33.04 24.64
CA LEU A 375 -7.67 31.76 24.01
C LEU A 375 -8.66 30.68 24.51
N SER A 376 -8.91 30.62 25.82
CA SER A 376 -9.87 29.67 26.40
C SER A 376 -11.27 29.82 25.79
N GLU A 377 -11.76 31.06 25.64
CA GLU A 377 -13.08 31.32 25.02
C GLU A 377 -13.10 30.94 23.54
N LYS A 378 -12.01 31.22 22.80
CA LYS A 378 -11.88 30.81 21.40
C LYS A 378 -11.89 29.29 21.23
N VAL A 379 -11.21 28.55 22.11
CA VAL A 379 -11.25 27.08 22.10
C VAL A 379 -12.63 26.55 22.50
N ALA A 380 -13.29 27.18 23.47
CA ALA A 380 -14.66 26.81 23.85
C ALA A 380 -15.66 27.00 22.70
N ALA A 381 -15.49 28.06 21.89
CA ALA A 381 -16.30 28.30 20.70
C ALA A 381 -16.24 27.13 19.71
N ILE A 382 -15.05 26.56 19.46
CA ILE A 382 -14.87 25.38 18.59
C ILE A 382 -15.72 24.20 19.07
N GLY A 383 -15.78 23.98 20.39
CA GLY A 383 -16.58 22.90 20.95
C GLY A 383 -18.08 23.12 20.78
N ARG A 384 -18.55 24.37 20.95
CA ARG A 384 -19.97 24.74 20.74
C ARG A 384 -20.37 24.57 19.27
N GLU A 385 -19.56 25.05 18.34
CA GLU A 385 -19.79 24.91 16.89
C GLU A 385 -19.92 23.43 16.49
N ARG A 386 -19.08 22.56 17.06
CA ARG A 386 -19.14 21.12 16.78
C ARG A 386 -20.37 20.43 17.35
N LEU A 387 -20.78 20.78 18.57
CA LEU A 387 -22.00 20.23 19.16
C LEU A 387 -23.22 20.61 18.33
N GLN A 388 -23.29 21.87 17.87
CA GLN A 388 -24.33 22.33 16.95
C GLN A 388 -24.29 21.59 15.61
N ALA A 389 -23.10 21.35 15.04
CA ALA A 389 -22.96 20.58 13.81
C ALA A 389 -23.49 19.14 13.95
N ILE A 390 -23.14 18.45 15.05
CA ILE A 390 -23.61 17.08 15.34
C ILE A 390 -25.15 17.06 15.51
N GLU A 391 -25.72 18.03 16.21
CA GLU A 391 -27.17 18.13 16.39
C GLU A 391 -27.89 18.39 15.06
N ASN A 392 -27.35 19.27 14.21
CA ASN A 392 -27.87 19.54 12.88
C ASN A 392 -27.80 18.31 11.96
N GLU A 393 -26.74 17.51 12.03
CA GLU A 393 -26.63 16.25 11.28
C GLU A 393 -27.69 15.23 11.72
N LYS A 394 -27.89 15.06 13.03
CA LYS A 394 -28.94 14.18 13.56
C LYS A 394 -30.34 14.60 13.12
N ASN A 395 -30.63 15.91 13.17
CA ASN A 395 -31.92 16.43 12.73
C ASN A 395 -32.16 16.18 11.23
N LYS A 396 -31.12 16.32 10.39
CA LYS A 396 -31.21 16.00 8.95
C LYS A 396 -31.42 14.51 8.69
N GLU A 397 -30.74 13.64 9.43
CA GLU A 397 -30.95 12.19 9.33
C GLU A 397 -32.37 11.82 9.75
N ASP A 398 -32.89 12.38 10.84
CA ASP A 398 -34.26 12.16 11.30
C ASP A 398 -35.30 12.66 10.29
N GLU A 399 -35.09 13.82 9.67
CA GLU A 399 -35.93 14.33 8.58
C GLU A 399 -35.90 13.42 7.34
N THR A 400 -34.71 12.95 6.95
CA THR A 400 -34.53 12.04 5.80
C THR A 400 -35.19 10.69 6.07
N THR A 401 -35.14 10.21 7.32
CA THR A 401 -35.74 8.95 7.76
C THR A 401 -37.26 9.07 7.84
N GLN A 402 -37.79 10.21 8.31
CA GLN A 402 -39.22 10.52 8.26
C GLN A 402 -39.73 10.69 6.83
N PHE A 403 -38.95 11.29 5.93
CA PHE A 403 -39.31 11.42 4.52
C PHE A 403 -39.38 10.06 3.82
N LYS A 404 -38.40 9.17 4.06
CA LYS A 404 -38.45 7.77 3.58
C LYS A 404 -39.67 7.00 4.12
N ARG A 405 -40.06 7.23 5.37
CA ARG A 405 -41.29 6.64 5.97
C ARG A 405 -42.58 7.19 5.36
N LYS A 406 -42.61 8.44 4.91
CA LYS A 406 -43.78 9.04 4.24
C LYS A 406 -43.99 8.54 2.80
N ILE A 407 -42.91 8.14 2.12
CA ILE A 407 -42.98 7.65 0.72
C ILE A 407 -43.44 6.17 0.63
N HIS A 408 -43.23 5.37 1.68
CA HIS A 408 -43.80 4.03 1.80
C HIS A 408 -44.67 3.91 3.07
N PRO A 409 -45.99 4.18 2.99
CA PRO A 409 -46.88 3.88 4.11
C PRO A 409 -46.97 2.36 4.26
N SER A 410 -46.41 1.84 5.35
CA SER A 410 -46.62 0.46 5.77
C SER A 410 -48.10 0.22 6.05
N LEU A 411 -48.67 -0.85 5.48
CA LEU A 411 -50.02 -1.33 5.81
C LEU A 411 -50.14 -1.55 7.33
N PRO A 412 -51.31 -1.25 7.96
CA PRO A 412 -51.49 -1.51 9.37
C PRO A 412 -51.53 -3.02 9.65
N SER A 413 -50.74 -3.45 10.62
CA SER A 413 -50.81 -4.78 11.21
C SER A 413 -52.15 -4.98 11.93
N SER A 414 -53.06 -5.74 11.35
CA SER A 414 -54.26 -6.24 12.04
C SER A 414 -53.92 -7.52 12.80
N SER A 415 -53.89 -7.42 14.12
CA SER A 415 -54.03 -8.54 15.03
C SER A 415 -55.49 -9.00 15.05
N SER A 416 -55.79 -10.20 14.54
CA SER A 416 -56.96 -10.97 14.97
C SER A 416 -56.90 -12.39 14.44
N SER A 417 -56.80 -13.33 15.37
CA SER A 417 -57.00 -14.76 15.18
C SER A 417 -58.48 -15.09 14.91
N ILE A 418 -58.70 -16.25 14.26
CA ILE A 418 -59.86 -17.18 14.34
C ILE A 418 -60.71 -17.38 13.05
N ASN A 419 -60.56 -18.61 12.55
CA ASN A 419 -61.50 -19.59 11.94
C ASN A 419 -61.89 -19.62 10.45
N GLU A 420 -61.85 -20.87 9.98
CA GLU A 420 -62.13 -21.47 8.69
C GLU A 420 -63.53 -21.19 8.11
N ILE A 421 -63.68 -21.28 6.78
CA ILE A 421 -64.51 -22.31 6.09
C ILE A 421 -64.58 -22.07 4.56
N ARG A 422 -64.23 -23.15 3.84
CA ARG A 422 -64.65 -23.66 2.51
C ARG A 422 -64.47 -22.82 1.22
N SER A 423 -63.58 -23.36 0.38
CA SER A 423 -63.49 -23.19 -1.07
C SER A 423 -64.63 -23.86 -1.86
N PRO A 424 -64.94 -23.34 -3.06
CA PRO A 424 -65.27 -24.19 -4.19
C PRO A 424 -64.34 -23.96 -5.39
N THR A 425 -64.02 -25.07 -6.02
CA THR A 425 -63.23 -25.31 -7.25
C THR A 425 -63.86 -24.71 -8.51
N ILE A 426 -63.02 -24.38 -9.51
CA ILE A 426 -63.14 -24.44 -11.01
C ILE A 426 -62.26 -23.32 -11.59
N ALA A 427 -61.40 -23.41 -12.61
CA ALA A 427 -60.68 -24.42 -13.39
C ALA A 427 -59.62 -23.61 -14.21
N PRO A 428 -58.43 -24.12 -14.56
CA PRO A 428 -57.42 -23.33 -15.29
C PRO A 428 -57.47 -23.58 -16.80
N SER A 429 -57.38 -22.51 -17.60
CA SER A 429 -57.11 -22.57 -19.05
C SER A 429 -55.72 -22.00 -19.36
N LYS A 430 -54.96 -22.77 -20.15
CA LYS A 430 -53.54 -22.63 -20.52
C LYS A 430 -53.29 -21.63 -21.66
N ILE A 431 -52.11 -21.00 -21.68
CA ILE A 431 -51.22 -20.73 -22.86
C ILE A 431 -49.76 -20.64 -22.33
N LEU A 432 -48.94 -21.70 -22.44
CA LEU A 432 -47.91 -22.05 -23.45
C LEU A 432 -46.57 -21.27 -23.39
N VAL A 433 -45.51 -21.98 -22.97
CA VAL A 433 -44.09 -21.62 -23.08
C VAL A 433 -43.37 -22.74 -23.85
N ALA A 434 -42.52 -22.38 -24.82
CA ALA A 434 -41.73 -23.34 -25.60
C ALA A 434 -40.39 -23.67 -24.90
N LYS A 435 -40.07 -24.97 -24.77
CA LYS A 435 -38.76 -25.49 -24.31
C LYS A 435 -38.00 -26.13 -25.48
N ARG A 436 -36.70 -25.86 -25.59
CA ARG A 436 -35.76 -26.60 -26.46
C ARG A 436 -35.14 -27.79 -25.71
N LYS A 437 -34.91 -28.86 -26.45
CA LYS A 437 -34.55 -30.22 -26.03
C LYS A 437 -33.03 -30.40 -25.91
N THR A 438 -32.62 -31.19 -24.93
CA THR A 438 -31.40 -32.02 -24.94
C THR A 438 -31.76 -33.44 -25.39
N PRO A 439 -30.81 -34.22 -25.95
CA PRO A 439 -30.92 -35.67 -25.88
C PRO A 439 -29.66 -36.34 -25.30
N SER A 440 -29.89 -37.41 -24.54
CA SER A 440 -28.88 -38.33 -24.01
C SER A 440 -28.98 -39.70 -24.69
N SER A 441 -27.82 -40.23 -25.12
CA SER A 441 -27.33 -41.62 -25.09
C SER A 441 -28.30 -42.81 -25.21
N LEU A 442 -27.99 -43.76 -26.11
CA LEU A 442 -28.02 -45.22 -25.90
C LEU A 442 -27.14 -45.97 -26.94
N PHE A 443 -26.47 -47.04 -26.48
CA PHE A 443 -25.48 -47.91 -27.15
C PHE A 443 -26.05 -48.90 -28.21
N THR A 444 -25.25 -49.27 -29.23
CA THR A 444 -24.74 -50.65 -29.48
C THR A 444 -23.75 -50.71 -30.67
N SER A 445 -22.88 -51.73 -30.63
CA SER A 445 -21.76 -52.18 -31.50
C SER A 445 -22.06 -52.22 -33.02
N THR A 446 -21.10 -52.23 -33.98
CA THR A 446 -19.95 -53.14 -34.16
C THR A 446 -19.06 -52.69 -35.35
N THR A 447 -17.73 -52.84 -35.23
CA THR A 447 -16.67 -53.12 -36.24
C THR A 447 -16.53 -52.39 -37.60
N SER A 448 -15.28 -51.93 -37.80
CA SER A 448 -14.35 -52.16 -38.93
C SER A 448 -14.06 -51.05 -39.96
N ASN A 449 -12.76 -50.77 -40.04
CA ASN A 449 -11.89 -50.51 -41.20
C ASN A 449 -11.95 -49.21 -42.04
N SER A 450 -10.79 -48.52 -41.98
CA SER A 450 -9.90 -48.16 -43.10
C SER A 450 -10.21 -46.97 -44.04
N VAL A 451 -9.25 -46.03 -44.03
CA VAL A 451 -8.44 -45.56 -45.19
C VAL A 451 -9.06 -44.50 -46.14
N ASP A 452 -8.34 -43.37 -46.15
CA ASP A 452 -7.91 -42.52 -47.29
C ASP A 452 -8.61 -41.23 -47.73
N SER A 453 -7.71 -40.25 -47.90
CA SER A 453 -7.49 -39.28 -48.99
C SER A 453 -8.57 -38.31 -49.50
N GLY A 454 -8.06 -37.11 -49.87
CA GLY A 454 -8.64 -36.18 -50.85
C GLY A 454 -9.03 -34.83 -50.25
N LYS A 455 -8.13 -33.84 -50.24
CA LYS A 455 -8.06 -32.72 -51.23
C LYS A 455 -9.42 -32.11 -51.56
N ASP A 456 -9.60 -30.83 -51.20
CA ASP A 456 -9.92 -29.83 -52.21
C ASP A 456 -9.64 -28.37 -51.80
N ILE A 457 -9.39 -27.58 -52.84
CA ILE A 457 -8.81 -26.24 -52.93
C ILE A 457 -9.91 -25.20 -53.16
N SER A 458 -9.78 -23.97 -52.62
CA SER A 458 -10.01 -22.66 -53.31
C SER A 458 -10.16 -21.50 -52.29
N LYS A 459 -9.20 -20.57 -52.23
CA LYS A 459 -9.14 -19.23 -52.90
C LYS A 459 -10.10 -18.15 -52.36
N MET A 460 -9.54 -17.14 -51.70
CA MET A 460 -9.90 -15.71 -51.81
C MET A 460 -8.77 -14.87 -51.15
N ARG A 461 -7.87 -14.27 -51.93
CA ARG A 461 -7.85 -12.91 -52.51
C ARG A 461 -7.25 -11.85 -51.58
N THR A 462 -6.01 -11.50 -51.94
CA THR A 462 -5.22 -10.31 -51.64
C THR A 462 -5.82 -9.03 -52.24
N ILE A 463 -5.59 -7.89 -51.58
CA ILE A 463 -5.50 -6.56 -52.18
C ILE A 463 -4.28 -5.87 -51.54
N ASP A 464 -3.29 -5.57 -52.36
CA ASP A 464 -2.21 -4.61 -52.11
C ASP A 464 -2.71 -3.18 -52.38
N GLU A 465 -2.18 -2.18 -51.69
CA GLU A 465 -1.61 -1.00 -52.35
C GLU A 465 -0.65 -0.22 -51.44
N ASN A 466 0.44 0.21 -52.09
CA ASN A 466 1.67 0.82 -51.58
C ASN A 466 1.54 2.32 -51.25
N VAL A 467 2.35 2.81 -50.30
CA VAL A 467 3.04 4.12 -50.40
C VAL A 467 4.38 4.04 -49.63
N GLU A 468 5.52 4.23 -50.32
CA GLU A 468 6.84 4.52 -49.70
C GLU A 468 7.22 6.03 -49.87
N PRO A 469 8.46 6.51 -49.56
CA PRO A 469 8.71 7.45 -48.46
C PRO A 469 9.27 8.80 -48.96
N ILE A 470 9.47 9.76 -48.05
CA ILE A 470 10.21 11.00 -48.36
C ILE A 470 11.47 11.07 -47.49
N GLU A 471 12.59 11.21 -48.18
CA GLU A 471 13.94 11.38 -47.67
C GLU A 471 14.39 12.85 -47.84
N ASN A 472 15.33 13.25 -46.96
CA ASN A 472 16.31 14.33 -47.08
C ASN A 472 15.89 15.80 -46.89
N LEU A 473 16.55 16.43 -45.90
CA LEU A 473 17.27 17.70 -46.06
C LEU A 473 18.40 17.75 -45.01
N LYS A 474 19.63 17.56 -45.49
CA LYS A 474 20.90 17.96 -44.84
C LYS A 474 21.43 19.14 -45.64
N ASP A 475 21.68 20.24 -44.95
CA ASP A 475 22.66 21.29 -45.24
C ASP A 475 23.15 21.72 -43.84
N GLY A 476 24.41 21.70 -43.43
CA GLY A 476 25.65 21.90 -44.17
C GLY A 476 26.08 23.36 -44.05
N PHE A 477 26.79 23.74 -42.99
CA PHE A 477 27.77 24.83 -43.03
C PHE A 477 28.79 24.74 -41.88
N THR A 478 30.03 25.01 -42.27
CA THR A 478 31.33 24.78 -41.65
C THR A 478 31.86 25.97 -40.84
N ASP A 479 32.72 25.64 -39.87
CA ASP A 479 33.94 26.30 -39.39
C ASP A 479 34.02 27.83 -39.24
N SER A 480 34.38 28.26 -38.02
CA SER A 480 35.57 29.10 -37.81
C SER A 480 36.00 29.12 -36.34
N GLU A 481 37.22 28.66 -36.08
CA GLU A 481 38.01 28.93 -34.89
C GLU A 481 38.24 30.44 -34.69
N THR A 482 38.28 30.91 -33.44
CA THR A 482 39.30 31.89 -33.02
C THR A 482 39.55 31.85 -31.51
N ASN A 483 40.84 31.82 -31.18
CA ASN A 483 41.51 32.01 -29.89
C ASN A 483 41.09 33.26 -29.11
N GLY A 484 41.31 33.23 -27.78
CA GLY A 484 41.93 34.38 -27.10
C GLY A 484 41.43 34.75 -25.70
N LYS A 485 42.14 34.22 -24.69
CA LYS A 485 42.74 34.89 -23.51
C LYS A 485 41.94 35.86 -22.61
N GLU A 486 41.97 35.48 -21.32
CA GLU A 486 42.36 36.25 -20.11
C GLU A 486 41.90 37.71 -19.94
N HIS A 487 41.20 37.98 -18.83
CA HIS A 487 41.64 38.99 -17.85
C HIS A 487 40.95 38.85 -16.48
N ASP A 488 41.77 38.86 -15.44
CA ASP A 488 41.45 39.12 -14.02
C ASP A 488 40.87 40.53 -13.80
N ASP A 489 40.02 40.70 -12.77
CA ASP A 489 40.25 41.67 -11.68
C ASP A 489 39.18 41.62 -10.54
N GLN A 490 39.68 41.39 -9.31
CA GLN A 490 39.49 42.09 -8.01
C GLN A 490 38.06 42.42 -7.51
N ILE A 491 37.59 41.85 -6.39
CA ILE A 491 37.76 42.22 -4.94
C ILE A 491 37.26 43.64 -4.57
N ILE A 492 36.18 43.71 -3.75
CA ILE A 492 35.95 44.55 -2.54
C ILE A 492 34.84 43.84 -1.71
N GLU A 493 35.14 43.12 -0.62
CA GLU A 493 35.22 43.51 0.80
C GLU A 493 33.90 43.84 1.56
N ASN A 494 33.66 43.00 2.59
CA ASN A 494 33.31 43.30 3.99
C ASN A 494 31.95 43.91 4.39
N ALA A 495 31.21 43.16 5.23
CA ALA A 495 30.89 43.60 6.59
C ALA A 495 30.51 42.41 7.49
N SER A 496 31.20 42.31 8.62
CA SER A 496 31.14 41.26 9.65
C SER A 496 30.58 41.81 10.96
N ILE A 497 29.63 41.07 11.57
CA ILE A 497 29.42 40.72 13.01
C ILE A 497 29.12 41.90 14.01
N PRO A 498 28.32 41.73 15.10
CA PRO A 498 28.69 41.05 16.37
C PRO A 498 27.60 40.05 16.85
N SER A 499 27.87 38.78 17.16
CA SER A 499 28.36 38.20 18.43
C SER A 499 28.37 39.10 19.66
N ASP A 500 27.45 38.85 20.58
CA ASP A 500 27.65 39.03 22.02
C ASP A 500 27.13 37.79 22.73
N GLY A 501 27.99 37.22 23.58
CA GLY A 501 27.62 36.27 24.60
C GLY A 501 27.72 36.96 25.96
N GLU A 502 26.78 36.66 26.84
CA GLU A 502 26.99 36.75 28.29
C GLU A 502 26.38 35.51 28.94
N ASP A 503 27.15 34.98 29.88
CA ASP A 503 26.89 33.83 30.72
C ASP A 503 25.69 34.08 31.65
N ASP A 504 24.90 33.03 31.90
CA ASP A 504 24.27 32.84 33.21
C ASP A 504 23.98 31.34 33.42
N GLU A 505 24.86 30.71 34.20
CA GLU A 505 24.59 29.46 34.90
C GLU A 505 23.46 29.69 35.92
N GLN A 506 22.31 29.04 35.72
CA GLN A 506 21.42 28.63 36.82
C GLN A 506 20.31 27.67 36.34
N GLY A 507 20.40 26.41 36.77
CA GLY A 507 19.21 25.63 37.14
C GLY A 507 18.60 24.65 36.12
N GLU A 508 19.39 23.80 35.47
CA GLU A 508 18.85 22.56 34.86
C GLU A 508 18.53 21.52 35.94
N LEU A 509 17.39 21.66 36.63
CA LEU A 509 16.83 20.60 37.47
C LEU A 509 15.29 20.57 37.33
N ASN A 510 14.77 19.44 36.79
CA ASN A 510 13.41 18.91 36.98
C ASN A 510 12.20 19.36 36.12
N THR A 511 12.35 19.96 34.94
CA THR A 511 11.16 20.36 34.11
C THR A 511 10.76 19.38 33.00
N SER A 512 11.68 18.53 32.55
CA SER A 512 11.39 17.44 31.59
C SER A 512 10.39 16.42 32.16
N ILE A 513 10.57 16.03 33.43
CA ILE A 513 9.72 15.08 34.15
C ILE A 513 8.31 15.65 34.37
N ALA A 514 8.17 16.96 34.58
CA ALA A 514 6.86 17.60 34.78
C ALA A 514 5.99 17.58 33.51
N SER A 515 6.59 17.59 32.32
CA SER A 515 5.87 17.57 31.04
C SER A 515 5.38 16.15 30.64
N SER A 516 6.16 15.11 30.97
CA SER A 516 5.71 13.72 30.83
C SER A 516 4.70 13.36 31.91
N ALA A 517 4.89 13.83 33.14
CA ALA A 517 3.96 13.65 34.24
C ALA A 517 2.62 14.37 34.02
N LEU A 518 2.57 15.53 33.36
CA LEU A 518 1.30 16.18 33.01
C LEU A 518 0.54 15.41 31.92
N GLY A 519 1.24 14.85 30.93
CA GLY A 519 0.64 13.98 29.92
C GLY A 519 0.06 12.71 30.53
N SER A 520 0.79 12.08 31.45
CA SER A 520 0.33 10.89 32.19
C SER A 520 -0.74 11.23 33.24
N ALA A 521 -0.68 12.39 33.89
CA ALA A 521 -1.69 12.83 34.87
C ALA A 521 -3.02 13.19 34.21
N LEU A 522 -3.00 13.79 33.01
CA LEU A 522 -4.21 14.03 32.21
C LEU A 522 -4.87 12.73 31.71
N LEU A 523 -4.13 11.62 31.67
CA LEU A 523 -4.62 10.28 31.32
C LEU A 523 -5.08 9.47 32.54
N SER A 524 -4.81 9.92 33.77
CA SER A 524 -5.36 9.27 34.97
C SER A 524 -6.82 9.67 35.17
N ASP A 525 -7.70 8.70 35.43
CA ASP A 525 -9.14 8.92 35.67
C ASP A 525 -9.43 9.99 36.74
N SER A 526 -8.49 10.27 37.65
CA SER A 526 -8.65 11.28 38.69
C SER A 526 -8.59 12.73 38.16
N PHE A 527 -7.83 13.03 37.11
CA PHE A 527 -7.74 14.40 36.57
C PHE A 527 -8.96 14.78 35.71
N LEU A 528 -9.68 13.78 35.20
CA LEU A 528 -10.95 13.95 34.50
C LEU A 528 -12.15 14.04 35.47
N LEU A 529 -12.06 13.40 36.64
CA LEU A 529 -13.13 13.36 37.65
C LEU A 529 -13.16 14.55 38.61
N ASP A 530 -12.04 15.27 38.82
CA ASP A 530 -12.00 16.44 39.71
C ASP A 530 -12.51 17.75 39.08
N SER A 531 -13.12 17.69 37.90
CA SER A 531 -13.87 18.83 37.36
C SER A 531 -15.27 18.88 37.97
N SER A 532 -15.46 19.77 38.95
CA SER A 532 -16.79 20.15 39.45
C SER A 532 -17.75 20.39 38.27
N PRO A 533 -19.02 19.91 38.33
CA PRO A 533 -20.03 20.12 37.28
C PRO A 533 -20.29 21.59 36.90
N ALA A 534 -19.76 22.54 37.67
CA ALA A 534 -19.84 23.98 37.46
C ALA A 534 -18.88 24.53 36.37
N ASN A 535 -17.83 23.79 35.99
CA ASN A 535 -16.83 24.24 35.01
C ASN A 535 -16.92 23.56 33.64
N ASN A 536 -18.08 22.98 33.31
CA ASN A 536 -18.33 22.51 31.95
C ASN A 536 -18.81 23.70 31.07
N PRO A 537 -17.96 24.27 30.19
CA PRO A 537 -18.31 25.40 29.33
C PRO A 537 -19.43 25.08 28.31
N PHE A 538 -19.82 23.80 28.17
CA PHE A 538 -20.84 23.35 27.23
C PHE A 538 -22.25 23.29 27.81
N LYS A 539 -22.46 23.59 29.11
CA LYS A 539 -23.81 23.61 29.73
C LYS A 539 -24.58 24.92 29.52
N ALA A 540 -23.99 25.95 28.93
CA ALA A 540 -24.63 27.25 28.80
C ALA A 540 -25.70 27.37 27.68
N ILE A 541 -25.94 26.33 26.88
CA ILE A 541 -26.87 26.38 25.71
C ILE A 541 -28.13 25.50 25.91
N ILE A 542 -28.69 25.42 27.13
CA ILE A 542 -30.02 24.78 27.35
C ILE A 542 -31.03 25.75 27.99
N LYS A 543 -30.70 27.04 28.11
CA LYS A 543 -31.68 28.07 28.51
C LYS A 543 -31.56 29.29 27.61
N ASN A 544 -32.32 29.26 26.52
CA ASN A 544 -33.21 30.35 26.09
C ASN A 544 -34.11 29.85 24.96
#